data_AF-A0A1X0QCG1-F1
#
_entry.id   AF-A0A1X0QCG1-F1
#
_cell.length_a   1.000
_cell.length_b   1.000
_cell.length_c   1.000
_cell.angle_alpha   90.00
_cell.angle_beta   90.00
_cell.angle_gamma   90.00
#
_symmetry.space_group_name_H-M   'P 1'
#
loop_
_entity.id
_entity.type
_entity.pdbx_description
1 polymer ?
#
loop_
_entity_poly.entity_id
_entity_poly.type
_entity_poly.pdbx_seq_one_letter_code
_entity_poly.pdbx_strand_id
1 'polypeptide(L)'
;MKFVGNQFVFQTNKIMKDLSSQEGIGNIVEMEVYSCKQTKESKKNNVLPKPLRFLISALEQHLPDYDFSETSMNAFQIASKEKLFTDLDFAIMTAIKNSNDANKILAYWTIVLKSILKLDKTQFYIFNFIEDKNNLLYLLYEKNGNKVVILKVGNLINTN
;
A
#
# COMPACT_ATOMS: atom_id res chain seq x y z
N MET A 1 14.75 8.27 -0.66
CA MET A 1 13.43 7.89 -0.09
C MET A 1 13.66 7.53 1.37
N LYS A 2 12.80 7.94 2.30
CA LYS A 2 12.95 7.64 3.73
C LYS A 2 11.68 6.99 4.26
N PHE A 3 11.77 5.80 4.84
CA PHE A 3 10.69 5.20 5.60
C PHE A 3 10.24 6.14 6.75
N VAL A 4 8.94 6.39 6.82
CA VAL A 4 8.32 7.26 7.81
C VAL A 4 7.64 6.36 8.83
N GLY A 5 8.31 6.12 9.94
CA GLY A 5 7.70 5.46 11.10
C GLY A 5 6.54 6.30 11.63
N ASN A 6 5.32 5.93 11.25
CA ASN A 6 4.10 6.57 11.71
C ASN A 6 3.48 5.67 12.78
N GLN A 7 3.40 6.16 14.02
CA GLN A 7 2.88 5.40 15.15
C GLN A 7 1.46 4.87 14.91
N PHE A 8 0.61 5.66 14.23
CA PHE A 8 -0.73 5.21 13.87
C PHE A 8 -0.67 4.03 12.89
N VAL A 9 0.24 4.08 11.90
CA VAL A 9 0.42 2.98 10.94
C VAL A 9 0.91 1.71 11.63
N PHE A 10 1.89 1.82 12.53
CA PHE A 10 2.37 0.67 13.28
C PHE A 10 1.29 0.04 14.17
N GLN A 11 0.49 0.87 14.84
CA GLN A 11 -0.63 0.40 15.65
C GLN A 11 -1.69 -0.28 14.78
N THR A 12 -2.05 0.31 13.65
CA THR A 12 -3.01 -0.27 12.70
C THR A 12 -2.52 -1.61 12.15
N ASN A 13 -1.27 -1.70 11.69
CA ASN A 13 -0.71 -2.96 11.20
C ASN A 13 -0.68 -4.02 12.30
N LYS A 14 -0.35 -3.63 13.54
CA LYS A 14 -0.38 -4.56 14.68
C LYS A 14 -1.79 -5.08 14.94
N ILE A 15 -2.80 -4.20 14.97
CA ILE A 15 -4.20 -4.60 15.15
C ILE A 15 -4.62 -5.58 14.05
N MET A 16 -4.28 -5.30 12.79
CA MET A 16 -4.62 -6.20 11.69
C MET A 16 -3.90 -7.54 11.80
N LYS A 17 -2.62 -7.56 12.16
CA LYS A 17 -1.87 -8.79 12.36
C LYS A 17 -2.43 -9.64 13.50
N ASP A 18 -2.82 -9.00 14.60
CA ASP A 18 -3.41 -9.68 15.76
C ASP A 18 -4.77 -10.29 15.37
N LEU A 19 -5.61 -9.56 14.62
CA LEU A 19 -6.88 -10.06 14.08
C LEU A 19 -6.68 -11.23 13.10
N SER A 20 -5.76 -11.09 12.14
CA SER A 20 -5.40 -12.15 11.19
C SER A 20 -4.96 -13.42 11.92
N SER A 21 -4.14 -13.28 12.97
CA SER A 21 -3.63 -14.41 13.76
C SER A 21 -4.73 -15.12 14.54
N GLN A 22 -5.70 -14.38 15.10
CA GLN A 22 -6.83 -14.95 15.84
C GLN A 22 -7.76 -15.76 14.93
N GLU A 23 -7.98 -15.30 13.70
CA GLU A 23 -8.84 -15.99 12.73
C GLU A 23 -8.11 -17.09 11.95
N GLY A 24 -6.78 -17.24 12.12
CA GLY A 24 -5.97 -18.20 11.39
C GLY A 24 -5.80 -17.84 9.90
N ILE A 25 -5.95 -16.56 9.57
CA ILE A 25 -5.91 -16.04 8.20
C ILE A 25 -4.56 -15.31 8.01
N GLY A 26 -3.99 -15.36 6.81
CA GLY A 26 -2.82 -14.54 6.47
C GLY A 26 -3.08 -13.04 6.63
N ASN A 27 -2.02 -12.22 6.66
CA ASN A 27 -2.12 -10.76 6.80
C ASN A 27 -3.14 -10.18 5.81
N ILE A 28 -4.20 -9.57 6.34
CA ILE A 28 -5.33 -9.07 5.53
C ILE A 28 -4.98 -7.72 4.89
N VAL A 29 -4.42 -6.81 5.70
CA VAL A 29 -4.00 -5.48 5.24
C VAL A 29 -2.74 -5.04 5.98
N GLU A 30 -1.76 -4.55 5.25
CA GLU A 30 -0.52 -3.99 5.81
C GLU A 30 -0.15 -2.69 5.08
N MET A 31 0.29 -1.68 5.83
CA MET A 31 0.64 -0.37 5.28
C MET A 31 2.07 0.05 5.65
N GLU A 32 2.78 0.61 4.70
CA GLU A 32 4.07 1.28 4.91
C GLU A 32 4.07 2.67 4.29
N VAL A 33 4.67 3.65 4.97
CA VAL A 33 4.70 5.04 4.52
C VAL A 33 6.12 5.47 4.25
N TYR A 34 6.34 6.05 3.08
CA TYR A 34 7.64 6.53 2.63
C TYR A 34 7.56 8.00 2.25
N SER A 35 8.57 8.77 2.63
CA SER A 35 8.75 10.16 2.21
C SER A 35 9.73 10.23 1.05
N CYS A 36 9.32 10.90 -0.02
CA CYS A 36 10.07 11.15 -1.25
C CYS A 36 11.20 12.18 -1.07
N LYS A 37 11.82 12.25 0.11
CA LYS A 37 13.02 13.07 0.35
C LYS A 37 14.14 12.59 -0.58
N GLN A 38 14.60 13.50 -1.43
CA GLN A 38 15.75 13.34 -2.30
C GLN A 38 16.83 14.34 -1.89
N THR A 39 18.07 13.89 -1.83
CA THR A 39 19.23 14.79 -1.75
C THR A 39 19.35 15.55 -3.08
N LYS A 40 20.01 16.72 -3.08
CA LYS A 40 20.24 17.51 -4.31
C LYS A 40 21.01 16.72 -5.37
N GLU A 41 21.85 15.80 -4.93
CA GLU A 41 22.68 14.92 -5.76
C GLU A 41 21.86 13.78 -6.40
N SER A 42 20.98 13.15 -5.63
CA SER A 42 19.98 12.19 -6.13
C SER A 42 19.07 12.78 -7.21
N LYS A 43 18.78 14.09 -7.14
CA LYS A 43 17.97 14.77 -8.17
C LYS A 43 18.70 14.95 -9.50
N LYS A 44 20.03 15.09 -9.48
CA LYS A 44 20.86 15.30 -10.68
C LYS A 44 21.16 13.99 -11.41
N ASN A 45 21.28 12.88 -10.68
CA ASN A 45 21.74 11.61 -11.24
C ASN A 45 20.59 10.66 -11.66
N ASN A 46 19.33 10.96 -11.32
CA ASN A 46 18.20 10.09 -11.65
C ASN A 46 17.46 10.54 -12.92
N VAL A 47 17.52 9.69 -13.94
CA VAL A 47 16.93 9.87 -15.27
C VAL A 47 15.43 9.54 -15.30
N LEU A 48 14.94 8.75 -14.34
CA LEU A 48 13.54 8.29 -14.33
C LEU A 48 12.54 9.42 -14.00
N PRO A 49 11.42 9.52 -14.76
CA PRO A 49 10.39 10.50 -14.50
C PRO A 49 9.60 10.19 -13.21
N LYS A 50 8.92 11.20 -12.67
CA LYS A 50 7.88 11.01 -11.65
C LYS A 50 6.59 10.55 -12.35
N PRO A 51 5.79 9.64 -11.77
CA PRO A 51 5.92 9.07 -10.42
C PRO A 51 6.85 7.86 -10.33
N LEU A 52 7.17 7.20 -11.45
CA LEU A 52 7.88 5.92 -11.55
C LEU A 52 9.05 5.78 -10.57
N ARG A 53 9.96 6.77 -10.56
CA ARG A 53 11.15 6.73 -9.69
C ARG A 53 10.82 6.60 -8.20
N PHE A 54 9.73 7.20 -7.73
CA PHE A 54 9.35 7.13 -6.33
C PHE A 54 8.64 5.83 -6.00
N LEU A 55 7.91 5.28 -6.97
CA LEU A 55 7.30 3.96 -6.84
C LEU A 55 8.38 2.90 -6.72
N ILE A 56 9.36 2.89 -7.63
CA ILE A 56 10.50 1.97 -7.59
C ILE A 56 11.29 2.12 -6.29
N SER A 57 11.67 3.35 -5.89
CA SER A 57 12.42 3.52 -4.63
C SER A 57 11.65 3.18 -3.35
N ALA A 58 10.32 3.09 -3.40
CA ALA A 58 9.53 2.55 -2.29
C ALA A 58 9.57 1.01 -2.34
N LEU A 59 9.40 0.42 -3.52
CA LEU A 59 9.45 -1.02 -3.73
C LEU A 59 10.82 -1.62 -3.41
N GLU A 60 11.92 -0.97 -3.78
CA GLU A 60 13.29 -1.39 -3.41
C GLU A 60 13.49 -1.47 -1.89
N GLN A 61 12.74 -0.70 -1.09
CA GLN A 61 12.79 -0.81 0.38
C GLN A 61 11.86 -1.89 0.92
N HIS A 62 10.71 -2.09 0.28
CA HIS A 62 9.72 -3.09 0.69
C HIS A 62 10.11 -4.51 0.26
N LEU A 63 10.74 -4.65 -0.90
CA LEU A 63 11.16 -5.90 -1.54
C LEU A 63 12.67 -5.80 -1.88
N PRO A 64 13.55 -5.84 -0.88
CA PRO A 64 14.99 -5.60 -1.07
C PRO A 64 15.68 -6.61 -1.98
N ASP A 65 15.11 -7.81 -2.12
CA ASP A 65 15.69 -8.90 -2.92
C ASP A 65 15.19 -8.92 -4.38
N TYR A 66 14.25 -8.03 -4.74
CA TYR A 66 13.69 -7.97 -6.09
C TYR A 66 14.44 -6.96 -6.96
N ASP A 67 14.78 -7.35 -8.19
CA ASP A 67 15.44 -6.45 -9.14
C ASP A 67 14.42 -5.58 -9.90
N PHE A 68 14.48 -4.27 -9.69
CA PHE A 68 13.63 -3.27 -10.36
C PHE A 68 14.32 -2.59 -11.55
N SER A 69 15.51 -3.01 -11.97
CA SER A 69 16.31 -2.35 -13.01
C SER A 69 15.58 -2.18 -14.35
N GLU A 70 14.76 -3.16 -14.74
CA GLU A 70 13.97 -3.15 -15.98
C GLU A 70 12.51 -2.70 -15.78
N THR A 71 12.15 -2.27 -14.56
CA THR A 71 10.77 -1.90 -14.22
C THR A 71 10.37 -0.59 -14.89
N SER A 72 9.29 -0.64 -15.65
CA SER A 72 8.69 0.52 -16.32
C SER A 72 7.27 0.79 -15.80
N MET A 73 6.65 1.89 -16.25
CA MET A 73 5.26 2.19 -15.90
C MET A 73 4.28 1.09 -16.31
N ASN A 74 4.61 0.24 -17.28
CA ASN A 74 3.75 -0.86 -17.72
C ASN A 74 3.58 -1.97 -16.66
N ALA A 75 4.49 -2.04 -15.68
CA ALA A 75 4.37 -2.95 -14.53
C ALA A 75 3.31 -2.48 -13.51
N PHE A 76 2.79 -1.26 -13.68
CA PHE A 76 1.82 -0.65 -12.77
C PHE A 76 0.47 -0.47 -13.46
N GLN A 77 -0.55 -1.15 -12.93
CA GLN A 77 -1.92 -0.86 -13.31
C GLN A 77 -2.40 0.41 -12.59
N ILE A 78 -3.02 1.33 -13.33
CA ILE A 78 -3.69 2.50 -12.72
C ILE A 78 -4.99 2.02 -12.07
N ALA A 79 -5.18 2.38 -10.82
CA ALA A 79 -6.40 2.11 -10.06
C ALA A 79 -7.14 3.41 -9.72
N SER A 80 -8.41 3.28 -9.33
CA SER A 80 -9.17 4.38 -8.74
C SER A 80 -9.19 4.28 -7.21
N LYS A 81 -9.53 5.39 -6.56
CA LYS A 81 -9.78 5.44 -5.11
C LYS A 81 -10.89 4.46 -4.73
N GLU A 82 -11.95 4.41 -5.53
CA GLU A 82 -13.12 3.56 -5.32
C GLU A 82 -12.72 2.08 -5.36
N LYS A 83 -11.91 1.68 -6.35
CA LYS A 83 -11.41 0.31 -6.44
C LYS A 83 -10.61 -0.10 -5.19
N LEU A 84 -9.72 0.76 -4.70
CA LEU A 84 -8.99 0.47 -3.47
C LEU A 84 -9.94 0.19 -2.28
N PHE A 85 -10.95 1.03 -2.08
CA PHE A 85 -11.87 0.86 -0.95
C PHE A 85 -12.77 -0.36 -1.12
N THR A 86 -13.17 -0.71 -2.35
CA THR A 86 -13.86 -1.96 -2.63
C THR A 86 -13.00 -3.19 -2.31
N ASP A 87 -11.73 -3.18 -2.70
CA ASP A 87 -10.84 -4.31 -2.45
C ASP A 87 -10.51 -4.42 -0.94
N LEU A 88 -10.38 -3.30 -0.22
CA LEU A 88 -10.25 -3.27 1.23
C LEU A 88 -11.50 -3.80 1.95
N ASP A 89 -12.68 -3.34 1.54
CA ASP A 89 -13.96 -3.79 2.08
C ASP A 89 -14.10 -5.31 1.93
N PHE A 90 -13.85 -5.82 0.71
CA PHE A 90 -13.90 -7.24 0.43
C PHE A 90 -12.91 -8.04 1.30
N ALA A 91 -11.64 -7.61 1.37
CA ALA A 91 -10.61 -8.29 2.16
C ALA A 91 -10.97 -8.34 3.66
N ILE A 92 -11.43 -7.21 4.23
CA ILE A 92 -11.78 -7.10 5.64
C ILE A 92 -13.05 -7.90 5.95
N MET A 93 -14.10 -7.78 5.14
CA MET A 93 -15.36 -8.52 5.33
C MET A 93 -15.17 -10.04 5.20
N THR A 94 -14.27 -10.48 4.30
CA THR A 94 -13.96 -11.90 4.13
C THR A 94 -13.22 -12.44 5.35
N ALA A 95 -12.34 -11.64 5.93
CA ALA A 95 -11.57 -12.06 7.09
C ALA A 95 -12.34 -11.93 8.41
N ILE A 96 -13.23 -10.94 8.53
CA ILE A 96 -13.94 -10.62 9.76
C ILE A 96 -15.41 -10.98 9.59
N LYS A 97 -15.79 -12.14 10.11
CA LYS A 97 -17.14 -12.71 10.01
C LYS A 97 -18.24 -11.84 10.65
N ASN A 98 -17.85 -10.88 11.49
CA ASN A 98 -18.75 -9.90 12.09
C ASN A 98 -18.78 -8.61 11.26
N SER A 99 -19.90 -8.37 10.56
CA SER A 99 -20.07 -7.20 9.68
C SER A 99 -19.98 -5.86 10.42
N ASN A 100 -20.43 -5.78 11.67
CA ASN A 100 -20.33 -4.53 12.46
C ASN A 100 -18.88 -4.19 12.77
N ASP A 101 -18.07 -5.18 13.12
CA ASP A 101 -16.66 -4.96 13.45
C ASP A 101 -15.83 -4.73 12.18
N ALA A 102 -16.11 -5.45 11.09
CA ALA A 102 -15.54 -5.20 9.77
C ALA A 102 -15.75 -3.75 9.32
N ASN A 103 -17.00 -3.24 9.43
CA ASN A 103 -17.33 -1.86 9.10
C ASN A 103 -16.56 -0.83 9.96
N LYS A 104 -16.43 -1.07 11.27
CA LYS A 104 -15.64 -0.20 12.16
C LYS A 104 -14.16 -0.17 11.74
N ILE A 105 -13.61 -1.33 11.36
CA ILE A 105 -12.22 -1.46 10.94
C ILE A 105 -11.99 -0.76 9.60
N LEU A 106 -12.88 -0.93 8.63
CA LEU A 106 -12.82 -0.21 7.36
C LEU A 106 -12.90 1.31 7.55
N ALA A 107 -13.79 1.78 8.43
CA ALA A 107 -13.89 3.20 8.79
C ALA A 107 -12.59 3.71 9.43
N TYR A 108 -12.01 2.93 10.36
CA TYR A 108 -10.73 3.26 10.98
C TYR A 108 -9.59 3.34 9.96
N TRP A 109 -9.47 2.36 9.06
CA TRP A 109 -8.49 2.36 7.97
C TRP A 109 -8.65 3.58 7.06
N THR A 110 -9.89 3.96 6.75
CA THR A 110 -10.19 5.15 5.96
C THR A 110 -9.70 6.42 6.66
N ILE A 111 -9.89 6.53 7.97
CA ILE A 111 -9.40 7.66 8.77
C ILE A 111 -7.87 7.70 8.77
N VAL A 112 -7.21 6.55 8.99
CA VAL A 112 -5.74 6.45 8.98
C VAL A 112 -5.17 6.88 7.63
N LEU A 113 -5.71 6.36 6.52
CA LEU A 113 -5.29 6.74 5.17
C LEU A 113 -5.46 8.26 4.93
N LYS A 114 -6.60 8.83 5.31
CA LYS A 114 -6.86 10.29 5.19
C LYS A 114 -5.94 11.13 6.06
N SER A 115 -5.46 10.62 7.19
CA SER A 115 -4.48 11.31 8.04
C SER A 115 -3.09 11.39 7.39
N ILE A 116 -2.77 10.45 6.50
CA ILE A 116 -1.45 10.32 5.86
C ILE A 116 -1.45 11.02 4.49
N LEU A 117 -2.55 10.87 3.74
CA LEU A 117 -2.67 11.24 2.34
C LEU A 117 -3.89 12.13 2.09
N LYS A 118 -3.73 13.10 1.18
CA LYS A 118 -4.86 13.79 0.57
C LYS A 118 -5.42 12.91 -0.54
N LEU A 119 -6.36 12.02 -0.22
CA LEU A 119 -6.84 10.97 -1.14
C LEU A 119 -7.29 11.51 -2.50
N ASP A 120 -7.95 12.67 -2.57
CA ASP A 120 -8.41 13.26 -3.84
C ASP A 120 -7.27 13.84 -4.70
N LYS A 121 -6.06 13.95 -4.14
CA LYS A 121 -4.83 14.38 -4.83
C LYS A 121 -3.82 13.24 -4.96
N THR A 122 -4.23 12.02 -4.64
CA THR A 122 -3.39 10.82 -4.65
C THR A 122 -3.60 10.08 -5.95
N GLN A 123 -2.51 9.59 -6.53
CA GLN A 123 -2.54 8.68 -7.68
C GLN A 123 -2.42 7.24 -7.15
N PHE A 124 -3.25 6.34 -7.65
CA PHE A 124 -3.37 4.97 -7.16
C PHE A 124 -2.82 4.01 -8.23
N TYR A 125 -1.88 3.18 -7.83
CA TYR A 125 -1.26 2.17 -8.68
C TYR A 125 -1.36 0.80 -8.01
N ILE A 126 -1.46 -0.26 -8.80
CA ILE A 126 -1.28 -1.64 -8.38
C ILE A 126 -0.02 -2.15 -9.07
N PHE A 127 0.92 -2.67 -8.30
CA PHE A 127 2.11 -3.33 -8.85
C PHE A 127 1.83 -4.81 -9.07
N ASN A 128 2.02 -5.27 -10.30
CA ASN A 128 1.79 -6.66 -10.67
C ASN A 128 2.95 -7.53 -10.20
N PHE A 129 2.93 -7.92 -8.93
CA PHE A 129 3.96 -8.78 -8.35
C PHE A 129 3.60 -10.26 -8.58
N ILE A 130 4.35 -10.92 -9.47
CA ILE A 130 4.04 -12.29 -9.94
C ILE A 130 4.13 -13.33 -8.81
N GLU A 131 4.99 -13.09 -7.82
CA GLU A 131 5.29 -14.05 -6.75
C GLU A 131 4.22 -14.11 -5.64
N ASP A 132 3.36 -13.09 -5.52
CA ASP A 132 2.36 -13.02 -4.46
C ASP A 132 0.92 -12.90 -5.03
N LYS A 133 0.44 -13.99 -5.62
CA LYS A 133 -0.85 -14.03 -6.33
C LYS A 133 -2.08 -13.78 -5.44
N ASN A 134 -1.94 -13.93 -4.12
CA ASN A 134 -3.04 -13.79 -3.18
C ASN A 134 -3.17 -12.36 -2.61
N ASN A 135 -2.22 -11.48 -2.94
CA ASN A 135 -2.15 -10.13 -2.41
C ASN A 135 -2.06 -9.11 -3.55
N LEU A 136 -2.82 -8.03 -3.43
CA LEU A 136 -2.62 -6.83 -4.25
C LEU A 136 -1.66 -5.89 -3.54
N LEU A 137 -0.65 -5.43 -4.26
CA LEU A 137 0.28 -4.43 -3.77
C LEU A 137 -0.06 -3.05 -4.36
N TYR A 138 -0.74 -2.23 -3.56
CA TYR A 138 -1.07 -0.86 -3.92
C TYR A 138 0.09 0.08 -3.63
N LEU A 139 0.30 1.04 -4.53
CA LEU A 139 1.17 2.18 -4.33
C LEU A 139 0.38 3.47 -4.50
N LEU A 140 0.31 4.24 -3.42
CA LEU A 140 -0.44 5.48 -3.32
C LEU A 140 0.54 6.65 -3.34
N TYR A 141 0.63 7.36 -4.46
CA TYR A 141 1.56 8.46 -4.62
C TYR A 141 0.85 9.81 -4.47
N GLU A 142 1.23 10.59 -3.46
CA GLU A 142 0.71 11.94 -3.23
C GLU A 142 1.81 12.97 -3.54
N LYS A 143 1.69 13.60 -4.71
CA LYS A 143 2.72 14.46 -5.29
C LYS A 143 3.09 15.65 -4.42
N ASN A 144 2.14 16.27 -3.72
CA ASN A 144 2.38 17.53 -3.00
C ASN A 144 2.95 17.30 -1.60
N GLY A 145 2.51 16.26 -0.90
CA GLY A 145 3.11 15.81 0.36
C GLY A 145 4.37 15.00 0.17
N ASN A 146 4.77 14.68 -1.07
CA ASN A 146 5.97 13.93 -1.39
C ASN A 146 6.00 12.61 -0.60
N LYS A 147 4.92 11.82 -0.71
CA LYS A 147 4.80 10.53 -0.05
C LYS A 147 4.43 9.44 -1.04
N VAL A 148 4.91 8.23 -0.77
CA VAL A 148 4.38 6.99 -1.32
C VAL A 148 3.93 6.15 -0.13
N VAL A 149 2.72 5.61 -0.20
CA VAL A 149 2.25 4.59 0.73
C VAL A 149 2.17 3.29 -0.03
N ILE A 150 2.84 2.26 0.49
CA ILE A 150 2.65 0.88 0.03
C ILE A 150 1.55 0.29 0.91
N LEU A 151 0.58 -0.33 0.27
CA LEU A 151 -0.52 -0.99 0.95
C LEU A 151 -0.69 -2.39 0.36
N LYS A 152 -0.40 -3.41 1.16
CA LYS A 152 -0.65 -4.80 0.82
C LYS A 152 -2.07 -5.16 1.25
N VAL A 153 -2.87 -5.66 0.32
CA VAL A 153 -4.25 -6.10 0.55
C VAL A 153 -4.35 -7.57 0.18
N GLY A 154 -4.60 -8.43 1.17
CA GLY A 154 -4.59 -9.89 1.03
C GLY A 154 -5.97 -10.54 1.01
N ASN A 155 -5.95 -11.85 0.75
CA ASN A 155 -7.13 -12.75 0.73
C ASN A 155 -8.20 -12.36 -0.30
N LEU A 156 -7.77 -11.92 -1.48
CA LEU A 156 -8.68 -11.51 -2.56
C LEU A 156 -9.12 -12.67 -3.48
N ILE A 157 -8.65 -13.90 -3.20
CA ILE A 157 -9.04 -15.10 -3.94
C ILE A 157 -9.84 -16.00 -2.99
N ASN A 158 -11.11 -16.22 -3.33
CA ASN A 158 -11.92 -17.31 -2.77
C ASN A 158 -11.15 -18.62 -2.99
N THR A 159 -10.71 -19.27 -1.91
CA THR A 159 -10.53 -20.72 -1.96
C THR A 159 -11.92 -21.32 -2.17
N ASN A 160 -12.22 -21.69 -3.42
CA ASN A 160 -13.32 -22.60 -3.74
C ASN A 160 -13.11 -23.93 -2.99
#